data_AF-A0A2J8RWG9-F1
#
_entry.id   AF-A0A2J8RWG9-F1
#
_cell.length_a   1.000
_cell.length_b   1.000
_cell.length_c   1.000
_cell.angle_alpha   90.00
_cell.angle_beta   90.00
_cell.angle_gamma   90.00
#
_symmetry.space_group_name_H-M   'P 1'
#
loop_
_entity.id
_entity.type
_entity.pdbx_description
1 polymer ?
#
loop_
_entity_poly.entity_id
_entity_poly.type
_entity_poly.pdbx_seq_one_letter_code
_entity_poly.pdbx_strand_id
1 'polypeptide(L)'
;MRIRMTDGRTLVGCFLCTDRDCNVILGSAQEFLKPSGQCPGNAHPPDSFSAGEPRVLGLAMVPGHHIVSIEVQRESLTGPPYL
;
A
#
# COMPACT_ATOMS: atom_id res chain seq x y z
N MET A 1 -5.84 -4.15 0.44
CA MET A 1 -4.71 -4.62 -0.40
C MET A 1 -3.53 -3.68 -0.23
N ARG A 2 -2.32 -4.21 -0.07
CA ARG A 2 -1.07 -3.44 0.10
C ARG A 2 -0.15 -3.67 -1.10
N ILE A 3 0.30 -2.61 -1.76
CA ILE A 3 1.16 -2.66 -2.95
C ILE A 3 2.46 -1.92 -2.63
N ARG A 4 3.60 -2.59 -2.82
CA ARG A 4 4.92 -1.95 -2.76
C ARG A 4 5.34 -1.50 -4.15
N MET A 5 5.69 -0.22 -4.28
CA MET A 5 6.16 0.36 -5.53
C MET A 5 7.69 0.32 -5.65
N THR A 6 8.19 0.43 -6.88
CA THR A 6 9.64 0.43 -7.21
C THR A 6 10.40 1.60 -6.58
N ASP A 7 9.76 2.74 -6.37
CA ASP A 7 10.36 3.93 -5.72
C ASP A 7 10.33 3.87 -4.18
N GLY A 8 9.88 2.75 -3.61
CA GLY A 8 9.85 2.54 -2.17
C GLY A 8 8.57 3.03 -1.48
N ARG A 9 7.63 3.66 -2.20
CA ARG A 9 6.29 3.96 -1.67
C ARG A 9 5.48 2.68 -1.44
N THR A 10 4.55 2.75 -0.49
CA THR A 10 3.54 1.72 -0.27
C THR A 10 2.16 2.32 -0.46
N LEU A 11 1.32 1.68 -1.28
CA LEU A 11 -0.08 2.04 -1.45
C LEU A 11 -0.95 1.01 -0.74
N VAL A 12 -1.93 1.47 0.03
CA VAL A 12 -2.94 0.62 0.67
C VAL A 12 -4.32 1.08 0.22
N GLY A 13 -5.16 0.15 -0.22
CA GLY A 13 -6.53 0.46 -0.62
C GLY A 13 -7.38 -0.78 -0.90
N CYS A 14 -8.63 -0.57 -1.28
CA CYS A 14 -9.56 -1.60 -1.73
C CYS A 14 -9.22 -1.99 -3.17
N PHE A 15 -8.93 -3.26 -3.42
CA PHE A 15 -8.76 -3.75 -4.78
C PHE A 15 -10.09 -3.69 -5.52
N LEU A 16 -10.13 -3.01 -6.67
CA LEU A 16 -11.32 -2.98 -7.52
C LEU A 16 -11.16 -3.85 -8.75
N CYS A 17 -10.06 -3.69 -9.49
CA CYS A 17 -9.77 -4.51 -10.67
C CYS A 17 -8.29 -4.47 -11.07
N THR A 18 -7.95 -5.34 -12.00
CA THR A 18 -6.66 -5.37 -12.71
C THR A 18 -6.88 -5.68 -14.19
N ASP A 19 -5.86 -5.42 -15.02
CA ASP A 19 -5.86 -5.73 -16.45
C ASP A 19 -4.73 -6.70 -16.84
N ARG A 20 -4.57 -6.93 -18.15
CA ARG A 20 -3.53 -7.83 -18.71
C ARG A 20 -2.10 -7.39 -18.39
N ASP A 21 -1.88 -6.09 -18.26
CA ASP A 21 -0.55 -5.50 -18.03
C ASP A 21 -0.25 -5.37 -16.53
N CYS A 22 -1.05 -6.02 -15.70
CA CYS A 22 -0.99 -5.97 -14.24
C CYS A 22 -1.17 -4.55 -13.68
N ASN A 23 -1.80 -3.63 -14.41
CA ASN A 23 -2.22 -2.37 -13.82
C ASN A 23 -3.30 -2.65 -12.78
N VAL A 24 -3.31 -1.90 -11.69
CA VAL A 24 -4.25 -2.12 -10.58
C VAL A 24 -5.02 -0.85 -10.29
N ILE A 25 -6.33 -0.97 -10.12
CA ILE A 25 -7.18 0.09 -9.60
C ILE A 25 -7.44 -0.15 -8.11
N LEU A 26 -7.08 0.84 -7.28
CA LEU A 26 -7.33 0.88 -5.84
C LEU A 26 -8.38 1.96 -5.52
N GLY A 27 -9.46 1.56 -4.85
CA GLY A 27 -10.38 2.48 -4.17
C GLY A 27 -9.90 2.81 -2.75
N SER A 28 -10.35 3.93 -2.20
CA SER A 28 -9.96 4.43 -0.87
C SER A 28 -8.45 4.38 -0.61
N ALA A 29 -7.66 4.63 -1.65
CA ALA A 29 -6.22 4.48 -1.65
C ALA A 29 -5.54 5.52 -0.76
N GLN A 30 -4.53 5.06 -0.05
CA GLN A 30 -3.63 5.85 0.79
C GLN A 30 -2.19 5.53 0.42
N GLU A 31 -1.35 6.56 0.42
CA GLU A 31 0.09 6.46 0.14
C GLU A 31 0.91 6.66 1.42
N PHE A 32 1.87 5.77 1.62
CA PHE A 32 2.84 5.79 2.70
C PHE A 32 4.24 5.91 2.10
N LEU A 33 5.01 6.90 2.57
CA LEU A 33 6.42 7.03 2.22
C LEU A 33 7.24 6.04 3.05
N LYS A 34 8.30 5.50 2.43
CA LYS A 34 9.38 4.86 3.20
C LYS A 34 10.01 5.92 4.09
N PRO A 35 10.32 5.66 5.36
CA PRO A 35 11.06 6.62 6.19
C PRO A 35 12.47 6.81 5.61
N SER A 36 12.63 7.78 4.71
CA SER A 36 13.92 8.27 4.24
C SER A 36 14.46 9.25 5.28
N GLY A 37 14.94 8.75 6.42
CA GLY A 37 15.43 9.68 7.45
C GLY A 37 15.74 9.15 8.84
N GLN A 38 15.93 7.84 9.05
CA GLN A 38 16.55 7.43 10.33
C GLN A 38 18.06 7.72 10.24
N CYS A 39 18.49 8.77 10.93
CA CYS A 39 19.86 8.93 11.35
C CYS A 39 20.37 7.62 11.97
N PRO A 40 21.63 7.21 11.72
CA PRO A 40 22.17 5.95 12.19
C PRO A 40 22.32 5.99 13.72
N GLY A 41 21.27 5.60 14.44
CA GLY A 41 21.23 5.65 15.90
C GLY A 41 19.98 5.06 16.52
N ASN A 42 18.81 5.18 15.88
CA ASN A 42 17.57 4.60 16.41
C ASN A 42 17.08 3.48 15.49
N ALA A 43 17.64 2.29 15.68
CA ALA A 43 17.17 1.06 15.04
C ALA A 43 15.78 0.68 15.57
N HIS A 44 14.73 1.31 15.02
CA HIS A 44 13.39 0.73 15.11
C HIS A 44 13.29 -0.42 14.08
N PRO A 45 12.65 -1.54 14.45
CA PRO A 45 12.52 -2.69 13.57
C PRO A 45 11.91 -2.29 12.22
N PRO A 46 12.37 -2.89 11.10
CA PRO A 46 11.98 -2.53 9.74
C PRO A 46 10.49 -2.71 9.42
N ASP A 47 9.72 -3.22 10.37
CA ASP A 47 8.29 -3.54 10.25
C ASP A 47 7.38 -2.46 10.87
N SER A 48 7.96 -1.43 11.50
CA SER A 48 7.18 -0.32 12.07
C SER A 48 7.05 0.81 11.04
N PHE A 49 5.85 0.96 10.47
CA PHE A 49 5.44 2.14 9.71
C PHE A 49 5.40 3.38 10.62
N SER A 50 6.54 3.89 11.06
CA SER A 50 6.66 5.18 11.72
C SER A 50 7.06 6.22 10.68
N ALA A 51 6.11 6.64 9.85
CA ALA A 51 6.33 7.59 8.76
C ALA A 51 5.08 8.44 8.49
N GLY A 52 4.82 9.44 9.35
CA GLY A 52 3.83 10.50 9.11
C GLY A 52 2.37 10.05 8.93
N GLU A 53 1.46 11.00 8.77
CA GLU A 53 0.10 10.70 8.34
C GLU A 53 0.09 10.27 6.87
N PRO A 54 -0.65 9.21 6.50
CA PRO A 54 -0.75 8.79 5.11
C PRO A 54 -1.39 9.86 4.23
N ARG A 55 -0.92 9.97 2.99
CA ARG A 55 -1.56 10.84 2.00
C ARG A 55 -2.76 10.12 1.40
N VAL A 56 -3.96 10.67 1.58
CA VAL A 56 -5.18 10.14 0.96
C VAL A 56 -5.18 10.46 -0.54
N LEU A 57 -5.40 9.44 -1.36
CA LEU A 57 -5.50 9.55 -2.82
C LEU A 57 -6.93 9.32 -3.36
N GLY A 58 -7.74 8.53 -2.65
CA GLY A 58 -9.10 8.19 -3.09
C GLY A 58 -9.08 7.07 -4.12
N LEU A 59 -9.32 7.37 -5.40
CA LEU A 59 -9.24 6.39 -6.49
C LEU A 59 -7.88 6.51 -7.20
N ALA A 60 -7.10 5.43 -7.23
CA ALA A 60 -5.76 5.44 -7.80
C ALA A 60 -5.55 4.28 -8.78
N MET A 61 -4.86 4.58 -9.89
CA MET A 61 -4.29 3.57 -10.79
C MET A 61 -2.81 3.39 -10.48
N VAL A 62 -2.39 2.14 -10.34
CA VAL A 62 -0.99 1.74 -10.14
C VAL A 62 -0.51 1.01 -11.39
N PRO A 63 0.46 1.54 -12.16
CA PRO A 63 1.00 0.83 -13.31
C PRO A 63 1.69 -0.47 -12.91
N GLY A 64 1.40 -1.56 -13.60
CA GLY A 64 1.87 -2.90 -13.23
C GLY A 64 3.39 -3.03 -13.18
N HIS A 65 4.09 -2.35 -14.10
CA HIS A 65 5.56 -2.35 -14.16
C HIS A 65 6.25 -1.64 -12.97
N HIS A 66 5.50 -0.88 -12.16
CA HIS A 66 6.00 -0.29 -10.92
C HIS A 66 5.68 -1.14 -9.68
N ILE A 67 4.94 -2.24 -9.82
CA ILE A 67 4.56 -3.10 -8.70
C ILE A 67 5.70 -4.07 -8.40
N VAL A 68 6.20 -4.01 -7.17
CA VAL A 68 7.23 -4.93 -6.67
C VAL A 68 6.61 -6.13 -5.95
N SER A 69 5.59 -5.88 -5.13
CA SER A 69 4.87 -6.93 -4.42
C SER A 69 3.47 -6.47 -4.05
N ILE A 70 2.55 -7.43 -3.95
CA ILE A 70 1.19 -7.22 -3.46
C ILE A 70 0.94 -8.16 -2.28
N GLU A 71 0.33 -7.62 -1.23
CA GLU A 71 -0.08 -8.37 -0.04
C GLU A 71 -1.57 -8.14 0.23
N VAL A 72 -2.27 -9.21 0.60
CA VAL A 72 -3.66 -9.15 1.04
C VAL A 72 -3.65 -8.92 2.55
N GLN A 73 -4.12 -7.75 2.98
CA GLN A 73 -4.41 -7.52 4.39
C GLN A 73 -5.67 -8.33 4.72
N ARG A 74 -5.55 -9.33 5.59
CA ARG A 74 -6.69 -10.06 6.10
C ARG A 74 -7.38 -9.19 7.13
N GLU A 75 -8.55 -8.67 6.80
CA GLU A 75 -9.45 -8.15 7.81
C GLU A 75 -9.91 -9.33 8.67
N SER A 76 -9.87 -9.20 10.00
CA SER A 76 -10.49 -10.18 10.88
C SER A 76 -11.99 -10.22 10.56
N LEU A 77 -12.46 -11.33 9.99
CA LEU A 77 -13.83 -11.53 9.51
C LEU A 77 -14.87 -11.41 10.65
N THR A 78 -15.22 -10.18 11.05
CA THR A 78 -16.37 -9.92 11.94
C THR A 78 -17.57 -9.34 11.20
N GLY A 79 -17.59 -9.36 9.86
CA GLY A 79 -18.73 -8.95 9.04
C GLY A 79 -18.91 -9.83 7.79
N PRO A 80 -20.15 -9.99 7.27
CA PRO A 80 -20.38 -10.78 6.07
C PRO A 80 -19.74 -10.11 4.86
N PRO A 81 -19.10 -10.88 3.95
CA PRO A 81 -18.24 -10.27 2.93
C PRO A 81 -19.01 -9.55 1.81
N TYR A 82 -20.34 -9.69 1.71
CA TYR A 82 -21.13 -9.10 0.62
C TYR A 82 -22.62 -8.90 0.99
N LEU A 83 -22.92 -8.30 2.15
CA LEU A 83 -24.25 -7.74 2.47
C LEU A 83 -24.12 -6.39 3.16
#